data_AF-A0A929P879-F1
#
_entry.id   AF-A0A929P879-F1
#
_cell.length_a   1.000
_cell.length_b   1.000
_cell.length_c   1.000
_cell.angle_alpha   90.00
_cell.angle_beta   90.00
_cell.angle_gamma   90.00
#
_symmetry.space_group_name_H-M   'P 1'
#
loop_
_entity.id
_entity.type
_entity.pdbx_description
1 polymer ?
#
loop_
_entity_poly.entity_id
_entity_poly.type
_entity_poly.pdbx_seq_one_letter_code
_entity_poly.pdbx_strand_id
1 'polypeptide(L)'
;MSFFREWGRFMMAGATAHANWEISISNTILHNRKRLILLALLIVPIVIGIVTSYAYADGIASILPDMLGGSEAYSPSQYSLGIFLGAIVIGLLAGLITGCIGAGGGFIIAPALMSLGVKGIMAVGTDLFHIFAKAMMGSVIHRKLGNVAVRIAFVFVIGSVIGATAGGAINRALYEINPVLSDTFITTVYAVMLGFLGIYAMSDFLKNRKKGGGAAHGGDGEAEELGKLPRKLQAVKIPPMIKFDHNITPGGRRISWIFLVLSGGLVGLAAAIMGVGGGFLTFPIFVYTLGVSAS
;
A
#
# COMPACT_ATOMS: atom_id res chain seq x y z
N MET A 1 30.42 -29.85 -0.93
CA MET A 1 30.99 -28.82 -0.04
C MET A 1 31.21 -27.45 -0.73
N SER A 2 31.28 -27.35 -2.06
CA SER A 2 31.40 -26.06 -2.79
C SER A 2 30.14 -25.19 -2.70
N PHE A 3 28.96 -25.82 -2.74
CA PHE A 3 27.66 -25.13 -2.71
C PHE A 3 27.48 -24.20 -1.51
N PHE A 4 27.78 -24.65 -0.29
CA PHE A 4 27.66 -23.81 0.92
C PHE A 4 28.64 -22.63 0.93
N ARG A 5 29.83 -22.78 0.35
CA ARG A 5 30.81 -21.68 0.20
C ARG A 5 30.40 -20.70 -0.89
N GLU A 6 29.85 -21.17 -2.00
CA GLU A 6 29.32 -20.32 -3.07
C GLU A 6 28.06 -19.58 -2.63
N TRP A 7 27.14 -20.26 -1.96
CA TRP A 7 25.98 -19.65 -1.31
C TRP A 7 26.44 -18.59 -0.31
N GLY A 8 27.39 -18.90 0.58
CA GLY A 8 27.92 -17.95 1.55
C GLY A 8 28.52 -16.71 0.89
N ARG A 9 29.27 -16.88 -0.21
CA ARG A 9 29.81 -15.76 -1.00
C ARG A 9 28.73 -14.95 -1.70
N PHE A 10 27.69 -15.61 -2.23
CA PHE A 10 26.55 -14.93 -2.85
C PHE A 10 25.76 -14.11 -1.84
N MET A 11 25.43 -14.68 -0.68
CA MET A 11 24.78 -13.97 0.43
C MET A 11 25.61 -12.79 0.91
N MET A 12 26.92 -12.99 1.11
CA MET A 12 27.83 -11.90 1.50
C MET A 12 27.87 -10.82 0.44
N ALA A 13 28.03 -11.15 -0.84
CA ALA A 13 28.04 -10.16 -1.93
C ALA A 13 26.72 -9.36 -1.99
N GLY A 14 25.58 -10.04 -1.82
CA GLY A 14 24.27 -9.40 -1.73
C GLY A 14 24.15 -8.47 -0.53
N ALA A 15 24.59 -8.92 0.65
CA ALA A 15 24.58 -8.12 1.88
C ALA A 15 25.48 -6.88 1.76
N THR A 16 26.69 -7.02 1.21
CA THR A 16 27.61 -5.89 0.99
C THR A 16 27.05 -4.91 -0.04
N ALA A 17 26.44 -5.40 -1.12
CA ALA A 17 25.78 -4.55 -2.11
C ALA A 17 24.60 -3.77 -1.50
N HIS A 18 23.77 -4.44 -0.68
CA HIS A 18 22.65 -3.82 0.01
C HIS A 18 23.13 -2.77 1.03
N ALA A 19 24.17 -3.08 1.81
CA ALA A 19 24.74 -2.15 2.78
C ALA A 19 25.35 -0.91 2.10
N ASN A 20 26.12 -1.10 1.01
CA ASN A 20 26.67 0.02 0.24
C ASN A 20 25.55 0.88 -0.37
N TRP A 21 24.46 0.26 -0.80
CA TRP A 21 23.28 0.96 -1.30
C TRP A 21 22.58 1.76 -0.20
N GLU A 22 22.36 1.17 0.99
CA GLU A 22 21.78 1.86 2.14
C GLU A 22 22.62 3.06 2.56
N ILE A 23 23.96 2.92 2.58
CA ILE A 23 24.89 4.02 2.87
C ILE A 23 24.77 5.13 1.82
N SER A 24 24.74 4.79 0.54
CA SER A 24 24.59 5.75 -0.56
C SER A 24 23.25 6.51 -0.48
N ILE A 25 22.15 5.79 -0.27
CA ILE A 25 20.81 6.35 -0.09
C ILE A 25 20.78 7.26 1.13
N SER A 26 21.26 6.78 2.28
CA SER A 26 21.30 7.52 3.54
C SER A 26 22.11 8.80 3.39
N ASN A 27 23.30 8.74 2.78
CA ASN A 27 24.11 9.92 2.52
C ASN A 27 23.40 10.91 1.60
N THR A 28 22.69 10.45 0.56
CA THR A 28 21.94 11.36 -0.32
C THR A 28 20.74 12.03 0.39
N ILE A 29 20.17 11.36 1.38
CA ILE A 29 19.02 11.86 2.14
C ILE A 29 19.51 12.83 3.23
N LEU A 30 20.50 12.41 4.03
CA LEU A 30 21.03 13.16 5.17
C LEU A 30 21.84 14.40 4.77
N HIS A 31 22.45 14.43 3.58
CA HIS A 31 23.20 15.62 3.13
C HIS A 31 22.33 16.66 2.41
N ASN A 32 21.08 16.35 2.05
CA ASN A 32 20.22 17.29 1.33
C ASN A 32 19.20 17.93 2.28
N ARG A 33 19.42 19.21 2.64
CA ARG A 33 18.54 19.98 3.54
C ARG A 33 17.05 19.92 3.15
N LYS A 34 16.72 19.96 1.86
CA LYS A 34 15.32 19.90 1.40
C LYS A 34 14.67 18.54 1.68
N ARG A 35 15.44 17.45 1.57
CA ARG A 35 14.95 16.08 1.83
C ARG A 35 14.84 15.80 3.33
N LEU A 36 15.78 16.36 4.10
CA LEU A 36 15.76 16.30 5.55
C LEU A 36 14.55 17.05 6.13
N ILE A 37 14.22 18.22 5.60
CA ILE A 37 12.99 18.96 5.95
C ILE A 37 11.74 18.16 5.58
N LEU A 38 11.71 17.53 4.40
CA LEU A 38 10.59 16.65 4.02
C LEU A 38 10.42 15.48 4.98
N LEU A 39 11.50 14.80 5.36
CA LEU A 39 11.47 13.73 6.36
C LEU A 39 11.02 14.24 7.72
N ALA A 40 11.55 15.38 8.18
CA ALA A 40 11.15 15.99 9.44
C ALA A 40 9.65 16.31 9.45
N LEU A 41 9.12 16.95 8.39
CA LEU A 41 7.70 17.26 8.23
C LEU A 41 6.84 15.98 8.24
N LEU A 42 7.35 14.87 7.72
CA LEU A 42 6.65 13.60 7.67
C LEU A 42 6.65 12.85 9.01
N ILE A 43 7.62 13.16 9.87
CA ILE A 43 7.68 12.70 11.26
C ILE A 43 6.78 13.54 12.18
N VAL A 44 6.44 14.78 11.79
CA VAL A 44 5.58 15.70 12.58
C VAL A 44 4.26 15.06 12.99
N PRO A 45 3.46 14.38 12.14
CA PRO A 45 2.22 13.74 12.58
C PRO A 45 2.43 12.63 13.61
N ILE A 46 3.54 11.88 13.50
CA ILE A 46 3.89 10.82 14.44
C ILE A 46 4.29 11.42 15.79
N VAL A 47 5.15 12.44 15.77
CA VAL A 47 5.58 13.15 16.98
C VAL A 47 4.41 13.87 17.63
N ILE A 48 3.55 14.53 16.85
CA ILE A 48 2.31 15.12 17.35
C ILE A 48 1.48 14.03 17.99
N GLY A 49 1.22 12.89 17.32
CA GLY A 49 0.46 11.78 17.89
C GLY A 49 1.00 11.28 19.22
N ILE A 50 2.32 11.03 19.30
CA ILE A 50 3.00 10.59 20.52
C ILE A 50 2.95 11.66 21.62
N VAL A 51 3.26 12.92 21.30
CA VAL A 51 3.24 14.02 22.26
C VAL A 51 1.82 14.27 22.75
N THR A 52 0.81 14.21 21.87
CA THR A 52 -0.60 14.32 22.25
C THR A 52 -1.05 13.15 23.12
N SER A 53 -0.56 11.92 22.88
CA SER A 53 -0.90 10.77 23.73
C SER A 53 -0.22 10.83 25.10
N TYR A 54 1.01 11.33 25.18
CA TYR A 54 1.77 11.42 26.43
C TYR A 54 1.41 12.64 27.27
N ALA A 55 1.16 13.81 26.66
CA ALA A 55 0.93 15.05 27.39
C ALA A 55 -0.54 15.24 27.81
N TYR A 56 -1.49 14.52 27.19
CA TYR A 56 -2.92 14.76 27.37
C TYR A 56 -3.74 13.48 27.46
N ALA A 57 -3.39 12.60 28.40
CA ALA A 57 -4.19 11.41 28.70
C ALA A 57 -5.63 11.77 29.15
N ASP A 58 -5.82 12.91 29.83
CA ASP A 58 -7.09 13.31 30.45
C ASP A 58 -7.72 14.62 29.89
N GLY A 59 -7.00 15.39 29.07
CA GLY A 59 -7.32 16.83 28.84
C GLY A 59 -7.76 17.28 27.44
N ILE A 60 -7.54 16.48 26.37
CA ILE A 60 -7.89 16.87 24.98
C ILE A 60 -8.87 15.88 24.33
N ALA A 61 -9.58 15.07 25.11
CA ALA A 61 -10.78 14.42 24.59
C ALA A 61 -11.87 15.44 24.16
N SER A 62 -11.80 16.68 24.67
CA SER A 62 -12.75 17.77 24.39
C SER A 62 -12.39 18.68 23.20
N ILE A 63 -11.17 18.59 22.66
CA ILE A 63 -10.66 19.48 21.58
C ILE A 63 -10.25 18.72 20.32
N LEU A 64 -9.97 17.41 20.40
CA LEU A 64 -9.93 16.59 19.20
C LEU A 64 -11.38 16.38 18.72
N PRO A 65 -11.69 16.58 17.43
CA PRO A 65 -12.98 16.13 16.90
C PRO A 65 -13.11 14.64 17.23
N ASP A 66 -14.26 14.24 17.76
CA ASP A 66 -14.52 12.87 18.25
C ASP A 66 -13.95 11.83 17.29
N MET A 67 -14.02 12.09 15.97
CA MET A 67 -13.36 11.48 14.81
C MET A 67 -11.94 10.90 14.98
N LEU A 68 -11.09 11.42 15.86
CA LEU A 68 -9.68 10.98 15.97
C LEU A 68 -9.43 9.89 17.04
N GLY A 69 -10.41 9.61 17.91
CA GLY A 69 -10.35 8.53 18.89
C GLY A 69 -9.53 8.91 20.12
N GLY A 70 -10.13 8.80 21.30
CA GLY A 70 -9.48 9.15 22.57
C GLY A 70 -8.33 8.22 22.98
N SER A 71 -7.68 8.55 24.10
CA SER A 71 -6.52 7.83 24.68
C SER A 71 -6.75 6.34 24.97
N GLU A 72 -8.00 5.90 25.10
CA GLU A 72 -8.38 4.49 25.29
C GLU A 72 -8.88 3.76 24.02
N ALA A 73 -9.04 4.45 22.88
CA ALA A 73 -9.76 3.91 21.72
C ALA A 73 -9.03 2.73 21.04
N TYR A 74 -7.72 2.56 21.25
CA TYR A 74 -6.87 1.60 20.51
C TYR A 74 -5.78 0.90 21.33
N SER A 75 -5.91 0.80 22.65
CA SER A 75 -4.98 -0.06 23.42
C SER A 75 -5.27 -1.54 23.09
N PRO A 76 -4.25 -2.36 22.76
CA PRO A 76 -4.47 -3.78 22.62
C PRO A 76 -4.89 -4.33 23.99
N SER A 77 -6.03 -5.00 24.03
CA SER A 77 -6.67 -5.43 25.28
C SER A 77 -5.84 -6.44 26.07
N GLN A 78 -4.82 -7.04 25.46
CA GLN A 78 -3.91 -7.99 26.10
C GLN A 78 -2.52 -7.90 25.45
N TYR A 79 -1.54 -7.35 26.17
CA TYR A 79 -0.13 -7.52 25.84
C TYR A 79 0.35 -8.86 26.40
N SER A 80 0.58 -9.84 25.53
CA SER A 80 1.25 -11.09 25.89
C SER A 80 2.56 -11.19 25.13
N LEU A 81 3.61 -11.69 25.79
CA LEU A 81 4.90 -11.98 25.15
C LEU A 81 4.73 -12.90 23.92
N GLY A 82 3.73 -13.79 23.94
CA GLY A 82 3.41 -14.66 22.81
C GLY A 82 2.89 -13.89 21.58
N ILE A 83 2.04 -12.87 21.78
CA ILE A 83 1.53 -12.02 20.70
C ILE A 83 2.69 -11.18 20.12
N PHE A 84 3.57 -10.67 20.98
CA PHE A 84 4.73 -9.89 20.57
C PHE A 84 5.70 -10.73 19.70
N LEU A 85 6.07 -11.92 20.16
CA LEU A 85 6.91 -12.84 19.40
C LEU A 85 6.22 -13.30 18.10
N GLY A 86 4.93 -13.58 18.15
CA GLY A 86 4.13 -13.93 16.98
C GLY A 86 4.11 -12.81 15.93
N ALA A 87 3.95 -11.56 16.34
CA ALA A 87 3.99 -10.40 15.45
C ALA A 87 5.35 -10.22 14.77
N ILE A 88 6.46 -10.48 15.47
CA ILE A 88 7.81 -10.47 14.87
C ILE A 88 7.94 -11.54 13.79
N VAL A 89 7.49 -12.76 14.06
CA VAL A 89 7.54 -13.86 13.09
C VAL A 89 6.68 -13.55 11.86
N ILE A 90 5.45 -13.04 12.06
CA ILE A 90 4.58 -12.61 10.97
C ILE A 90 5.23 -11.49 10.17
N GLY A 91 5.80 -10.48 10.83
CA GLY A 91 6.49 -9.38 10.17
C GLY A 91 7.67 -9.86 9.31
N LEU A 92 8.45 -10.82 9.81
CA LEU A 92 9.58 -11.41 9.08
C LEU A 92 9.11 -12.22 7.87
N LEU A 93 8.13 -13.11 8.05
CA LEU A 93 7.58 -13.94 6.97
C LEU A 93 6.87 -13.09 5.91
N ALA A 94 6.01 -12.17 6.33
CA ALA A 94 5.34 -11.25 5.43
C ALA A 94 6.37 -10.34 4.74
N GLY A 95 7.39 -9.86 5.44
CA GLY A 95 8.50 -9.10 4.86
C GLY A 95 9.19 -9.88 3.73
N LEU A 96 9.53 -11.15 3.96
CA LEU A 96 10.17 -12.01 2.98
C LEU A 96 9.28 -12.26 1.76
N ILE A 97 8.03 -12.69 1.97
CA ILE A 97 7.06 -12.97 0.90
C ILE A 97 6.86 -11.72 0.03
N THR A 98 6.75 -10.57 0.67
CA THR A 98 6.39 -9.31 -0.01
C THR A 98 7.59 -8.68 -0.70
N GLY A 99 8.80 -8.92 -0.20
CA GLY A 99 10.04 -8.64 -0.91
C GLY A 99 10.21 -9.51 -2.15
N CYS A 100 9.87 -10.81 -2.08
CA CYS A 100 9.99 -11.73 -3.22
C CYS A 100 8.92 -11.50 -4.30
N ILE A 101 7.66 -11.28 -3.90
CA ILE A 101 6.53 -11.13 -4.83
C ILE A 101 6.41 -9.68 -5.32
N GLY A 102 6.93 -8.70 -4.58
CA GLY A 102 6.73 -7.27 -4.87
C GLY A 102 5.27 -6.79 -4.69
N ALA A 103 4.34 -7.70 -4.35
CA ALA A 103 2.98 -7.36 -4.00
C ALA A 103 2.96 -6.69 -2.63
N GLY A 104 2.40 -5.48 -2.55
CA GLY A 104 2.25 -4.73 -1.30
C GLY A 104 1.59 -5.60 -0.22
N GLY A 105 2.37 -5.96 0.79
CA GLY A 105 2.12 -7.10 1.68
C GLY A 105 0.94 -7.07 2.64
N GLY A 106 0.08 -6.07 2.52
CA GLY A 106 -0.92 -5.82 3.54
C GLY A 106 -1.99 -6.87 3.65
N PHE A 107 -2.26 -7.55 2.53
CA PHE A 107 -3.25 -8.60 2.48
C PHE A 107 -2.91 -9.85 3.32
N ILE A 108 -1.65 -9.99 3.76
CA ILE A 108 -1.21 -11.09 4.64
C ILE A 108 -1.12 -10.63 6.09
N ILE A 109 -0.63 -9.42 6.34
CA ILE A 109 -0.27 -8.96 7.68
C ILE A 109 -1.51 -8.74 8.54
N ALA A 110 -2.54 -8.05 8.03
CA ALA A 110 -3.71 -7.75 8.85
C ALA A 110 -4.48 -9.03 9.27
N PRO A 111 -4.79 -9.98 8.37
CA PRO A 111 -5.43 -11.24 8.76
C PRO A 111 -4.57 -12.11 9.70
N ALA A 112 -3.24 -12.10 9.51
CA ALA A 112 -2.33 -12.85 10.37
C ALA A 112 -2.30 -12.28 11.80
N LEU A 113 -2.28 -10.95 11.95
CA LEU A 113 -2.38 -10.29 13.26
C LEU A 113 -3.74 -10.52 13.92
N MET A 114 -4.82 -10.48 13.15
CA MET A 114 -6.16 -10.81 13.65
C MET A 114 -6.26 -12.25 14.16
N SER A 115 -5.56 -13.18 13.51
CA SER A 115 -5.48 -14.58 13.95
C SER A 115 -4.70 -14.76 15.27
N LEU A 116 -3.84 -13.81 15.64
CA LEU A 116 -3.18 -13.76 16.95
C LEU A 116 -4.03 -13.08 18.04
N GLY A 117 -5.27 -12.68 17.73
CA GLY A 117 -6.17 -12.01 18.67
C GLY A 117 -6.03 -10.48 18.70
N VAL A 118 -5.32 -9.88 17.74
CA VAL A 118 -5.29 -8.42 17.60
C VAL A 118 -6.62 -7.95 16.98
N LYS A 119 -7.29 -6.98 17.60
CA LYS A 119 -8.52 -6.38 17.06
C LYS A 119 -8.30 -5.91 15.61
N GLY A 120 -9.26 -6.17 14.73
CA GLY A 120 -9.18 -5.90 13.31
C GLY A 120 -8.85 -4.45 13.00
N ILE A 121 -9.50 -3.51 13.70
CA ILE A 121 -9.26 -2.08 13.50
C ILE A 121 -7.78 -1.67 13.77
N MET A 122 -7.12 -2.30 14.75
CA MET A 122 -5.70 -2.06 15.04
C MET A 122 -4.78 -2.75 14.04
N ALA A 123 -5.14 -3.97 13.62
CA ALA A 123 -4.38 -4.73 12.63
C ALA A 123 -4.35 -3.99 11.28
N VAL A 124 -5.49 -3.46 10.85
CA VAL A 124 -5.64 -2.63 9.64
C VAL A 124 -4.82 -1.36 9.71
N GLY A 125 -4.86 -0.63 10.83
CA GLY A 125 -4.08 0.59 11.02
C GLY A 125 -2.56 0.34 11.00
N THR A 126 -2.11 -0.73 11.67
CA THR A 126 -0.70 -1.15 11.70
C THR A 126 -0.19 -1.49 10.30
N ASP A 127 -1.00 -2.21 9.54
CA ASP A 127 -0.65 -2.58 8.17
C ASP A 127 -0.58 -1.37 7.22
N LEU A 128 -1.51 -0.42 7.36
CA LEU A 128 -1.50 0.83 6.60
C LEU A 128 -0.20 1.62 6.81
N PHE A 129 0.24 1.71 8.06
CA PHE A 129 1.50 2.37 8.41
C PHE A 129 2.71 1.65 7.80
N HIS A 130 2.71 0.32 7.82
CA HIS A 130 3.76 -0.48 7.22
C HIS A 130 3.83 -0.32 5.69
N ILE A 131 2.68 -0.30 5.00
CA ILE A 131 2.62 -0.01 3.55
C ILE A 131 3.09 1.41 3.27
N PHE A 132 2.67 2.38 4.08
CA PHE A 132 3.07 3.78 3.93
C PHE A 132 4.60 3.95 4.00
N ALA A 133 5.27 3.33 4.97
CA ALA A 133 6.72 3.37 5.10
C ALA A 133 7.43 2.80 3.85
N LYS A 134 6.95 1.65 3.34
CA LYS A 134 7.47 1.04 2.10
C LYS A 134 7.24 1.92 0.88
N ALA A 135 6.04 2.47 0.72
CA ALA A 135 5.67 3.33 -0.39
C ALA A 135 6.49 4.62 -0.41
N MET A 136 6.81 5.18 0.76
CA MET A 136 7.67 6.35 0.88
C MET A 136 9.07 6.07 0.35
N MET A 137 9.72 4.98 0.80
CA MET A 137 11.04 4.58 0.28
C MET A 137 10.99 4.32 -1.23
N GLY A 138 10.01 3.56 -1.71
CA GLY A 138 9.83 3.27 -3.13
C GLY A 138 9.65 4.54 -3.97
N SER A 139 8.82 5.48 -3.52
CA SER A 139 8.54 6.74 -4.21
C SER A 139 9.80 7.61 -4.33
N VAL A 140 10.63 7.68 -3.28
CA VAL A 140 11.90 8.42 -3.32
C VAL A 140 12.85 7.85 -4.38
N ILE A 141 12.93 6.53 -4.48
CA ILE A 141 13.78 5.84 -5.48
C ILE A 141 13.29 6.13 -6.89
N HIS A 142 12.01 5.88 -7.17
CA HIS A 142 11.43 6.10 -8.50
C HIS A 142 11.44 7.57 -8.90
N ARG A 143 11.35 8.50 -7.93
CA ARG A 143 11.50 9.94 -8.19
C ARG A 143 12.90 10.30 -8.66
N LYS A 144 13.95 9.65 -8.15
CA LYS A 144 15.32 9.85 -8.64
C LYS A 144 15.51 9.32 -10.07
N LEU A 145 14.76 8.28 -10.44
CA LEU A 145 14.78 7.67 -11.78
C LEU A 145 13.96 8.44 -12.82
N GLY A 146 13.15 9.42 -12.40
CA GLY A 146 12.32 10.23 -13.30
C GLY A 146 10.97 9.58 -13.67
N ASN A 147 10.63 8.42 -13.11
CA ASN A 147 9.44 7.63 -13.48
C ASN A 147 8.17 8.04 -12.70
N VAL A 148 8.16 9.19 -12.02
CA VAL A 148 7.01 9.60 -11.17
C VAL A 148 6.11 10.61 -11.88
N ALA A 149 4.91 10.18 -12.25
CA ALA A 149 3.86 11.05 -12.79
C ALA A 149 3.15 11.86 -11.68
N VAL A 150 3.80 12.92 -11.18
CA VAL A 150 3.34 13.73 -10.02
C VAL A 150 1.92 14.25 -10.18
N ARG A 151 1.49 14.64 -11.40
CA ARG A 151 0.12 15.15 -11.64
C ARG A 151 -0.95 14.10 -11.41
N ILE A 152 -0.71 12.87 -11.85
CA ILE A 152 -1.64 11.76 -11.65
C ILE A 152 -1.70 11.42 -10.15
N ALA A 153 -0.53 11.29 -9.52
CA ALA A 153 -0.42 11.00 -8.11
C ALA A 153 -1.18 12.01 -7.25
N PHE A 154 -1.06 13.31 -7.55
CA PHE A 154 -1.75 14.37 -6.81
C PHE A 154 -3.28 14.23 -6.88
N VAL A 155 -3.85 14.03 -8.06
CA VAL A 155 -5.31 13.90 -8.22
C VAL A 155 -5.83 12.60 -7.65
N PHE A 156 -5.06 11.52 -7.75
CA PHE A 156 -5.38 10.26 -7.10
C PHE A 156 -5.43 10.39 -5.58
N VAL A 157 -4.48 11.11 -4.97
CA VAL A 157 -4.44 11.37 -3.52
C VAL A 157 -5.70 12.11 -3.06
N ILE A 158 -6.21 13.09 -3.83
CA ILE A 158 -7.46 13.78 -3.48
C ILE A 158 -8.61 12.79 -3.31
N GLY A 159 -8.77 11.87 -4.28
CA GLY A 159 -9.75 10.80 -4.20
C GLY A 159 -9.49 9.87 -3.02
N SER A 160 -8.25 9.42 -2.84
CA SER A 160 -7.87 8.51 -1.76
C SER A 160 -8.08 9.07 -0.37
N VAL A 161 -7.89 10.37 -0.15
CA VAL A 161 -8.18 11.00 1.14
C VAL A 161 -9.68 10.93 1.45
N ILE A 162 -10.54 11.23 0.48
CA ILE A 162 -11.99 11.13 0.65
C ILE A 162 -12.40 9.68 0.95
N GLY A 163 -11.91 8.75 0.15
CA GLY A 163 -12.17 7.32 0.33
C GLY A 163 -11.69 6.78 1.67
N ALA A 164 -10.46 7.11 2.08
CA ALA A 164 -9.87 6.65 3.32
C ALA A 164 -10.60 7.22 4.54
N THR A 165 -11.02 8.49 4.46
CA THR A 165 -11.81 9.13 5.53
C THR A 165 -13.17 8.43 5.67
N ALA A 166 -13.85 8.16 4.56
CA ALA A 166 -15.13 7.45 4.56
C ALA A 166 -15.00 6.01 5.08
N GLY A 167 -14.00 5.25 4.61
CA GLY A 167 -13.75 3.89 5.08
C GLY A 167 -13.37 3.83 6.56
N GLY A 168 -12.57 4.77 7.05
CA GLY A 168 -12.24 4.91 8.46
C GLY A 168 -13.46 5.23 9.32
N ALA A 169 -14.31 6.14 8.86
CA ALA A 169 -15.57 6.47 9.53
C ALA A 169 -16.52 5.26 9.61
N ILE A 170 -16.62 4.46 8.55
CA ILE A 170 -17.40 3.21 8.54
C ILE A 170 -16.85 2.21 9.57
N ASN A 171 -15.55 1.92 9.52
CA ASN A 171 -14.92 0.97 10.44
C ASN A 171 -15.10 1.39 11.90
N ARG A 172 -14.96 2.68 12.17
CA ARG A 172 -15.17 3.26 13.49
C ARG A 172 -16.62 3.16 13.94
N ALA A 173 -17.58 3.53 13.09
CA ALA A 173 -19.01 3.43 13.43
C ALA A 173 -19.39 1.98 13.76
N LEU A 174 -18.88 1.00 13.01
CA LEU A 174 -19.08 -0.42 13.31
C LEU A 174 -18.43 -0.82 14.63
N TYR A 175 -17.24 -0.31 14.94
CA TYR A 175 -16.53 -0.59 16.18
C TYR A 175 -17.23 -0.02 17.41
N GLU A 176 -17.76 1.21 17.32
CA GLU A 176 -18.54 1.86 18.38
C GLU A 176 -19.86 1.13 18.67
N ILE A 177 -20.51 0.57 17.65
CA ILE A 177 -21.69 -0.28 17.82
C ILE A 177 -21.32 -1.58 18.53
N ASN A 178 -20.34 -2.32 17.98
CA ASN A 178 -19.86 -3.56 18.55
C ASN A 178 -18.46 -3.93 18.00
N PRO A 179 -17.43 -4.07 18.85
CA PRO A 179 -16.09 -4.47 18.41
C PRO A 179 -16.07 -5.78 17.60
N VAL A 180 -16.88 -6.77 17.97
CA VAL A 180 -16.96 -8.06 17.28
C VAL A 180 -17.57 -7.91 15.88
N LEU A 181 -18.50 -6.98 15.71
CA LEU A 181 -19.11 -6.68 14.41
C LEU A 181 -18.08 -6.06 13.45
N SER A 182 -17.24 -5.15 13.95
CA SER A 182 -16.14 -4.56 13.18
C SER A 182 -15.13 -5.63 12.73
N ASP A 183 -14.70 -6.50 13.65
CA ASP A 183 -13.76 -7.59 13.33
C ASP A 183 -14.36 -8.58 12.32
N THR A 184 -15.64 -8.93 12.47
CA THR A 184 -16.36 -9.81 11.55
C THR A 184 -16.51 -9.16 10.18
N PHE A 185 -16.84 -7.87 10.13
CA PHE A 185 -16.95 -7.11 8.89
C PHE A 185 -15.62 -7.09 8.15
N ILE A 186 -14.54 -6.67 8.80
CA ILE A 186 -13.19 -6.61 8.22
C ILE A 186 -12.79 -8.00 7.70
N THR A 187 -12.95 -9.05 8.52
CA THR A 187 -12.61 -10.43 8.14
C THR A 187 -13.43 -10.92 6.95
N THR A 188 -14.72 -10.61 6.89
CA THR A 188 -15.61 -11.02 5.80
C THR A 188 -15.22 -10.33 4.49
N VAL A 189 -14.98 -9.02 4.51
CA VAL A 189 -14.53 -8.28 3.32
C VAL A 189 -13.19 -8.86 2.86
N TYR A 190 -12.28 -9.18 3.79
CA TYR A 190 -11.01 -9.85 3.52
C TYR A 190 -11.17 -11.20 2.85
N ALA A 191 -12.01 -12.07 3.41
CA ALA A 191 -12.26 -13.41 2.88
C ALA A 191 -12.85 -13.36 1.47
N VAL A 192 -13.81 -12.44 1.23
CA VAL A 192 -14.42 -12.25 -0.10
C VAL A 192 -13.39 -11.75 -1.11
N MET A 193 -12.58 -10.74 -0.76
CA MET A 193 -11.60 -10.17 -1.68
C MET A 193 -10.46 -11.15 -1.98
N LEU A 194 -9.87 -11.76 -0.95
CA LEU A 194 -8.81 -12.76 -1.11
C LEU A 194 -9.30 -14.01 -1.81
N GLY A 195 -10.53 -14.45 -1.51
CA GLY A 195 -11.18 -15.56 -2.20
C GLY A 195 -11.36 -15.27 -3.68
N PHE A 196 -11.93 -14.11 -4.02
CA PHE A 196 -12.09 -13.66 -5.40
C PHE A 196 -10.74 -13.59 -6.13
N LEU A 197 -9.73 -12.99 -5.52
CA LEU A 197 -8.42 -12.88 -6.15
C LEU A 197 -7.73 -14.25 -6.29
N GLY A 198 -7.82 -15.12 -5.28
CA GLY A 198 -7.28 -16.48 -5.35
C GLY A 198 -7.91 -17.26 -6.50
N ILE A 199 -9.23 -17.17 -6.66
CA ILE A 199 -9.96 -17.77 -7.78
C ILE A 199 -9.54 -17.14 -9.11
N TYR A 200 -9.41 -15.81 -9.17
CA TYR A 200 -8.99 -15.09 -10.37
C TYR A 200 -7.58 -15.48 -10.81
N ALA A 201 -6.61 -15.48 -9.90
CA ALA A 201 -5.22 -15.87 -10.15
C ALA A 201 -5.11 -17.35 -10.56
N MET A 202 -5.85 -18.23 -9.90
CA MET A 202 -5.93 -19.65 -10.28
C MET A 202 -6.53 -19.82 -11.68
N SER A 203 -7.60 -19.08 -11.98
CA SER A 203 -8.27 -19.11 -13.28
C SER A 203 -7.35 -18.60 -14.39
N ASP A 204 -6.61 -17.53 -14.12
CA ASP A 204 -5.61 -16.97 -15.04
C ASP A 204 -4.46 -17.95 -15.27
N PHE A 205 -3.92 -18.55 -14.21
CA PHE A 205 -2.90 -19.59 -14.30
C PHE A 205 -3.38 -20.79 -15.14
N LEU A 206 -4.60 -21.29 -14.90
CA LEU A 206 -5.17 -22.41 -15.66
C LEU A 206 -5.40 -22.05 -17.14
N LYS A 207 -5.82 -20.81 -17.43
CA LYS A 207 -6.05 -20.31 -18.78
C LYS A 207 -4.73 -20.16 -19.55
N ASN A 208 -3.69 -19.66 -18.90
CA ASN A 208 -2.35 -19.49 -19.47
C ASN A 208 -1.64 -20.85 -19.62
N ARG A 209 -1.86 -21.79 -18.70
CA ARG A 209 -1.38 -23.18 -18.82
C ARG A 209 -1.97 -23.89 -20.05
N LYS A 210 -3.25 -23.67 -20.35
CA LYS A 210 -3.91 -24.23 -21.55
C LYS A 210 -3.44 -23.60 -22.87
N LYS A 211 -2.86 -22.40 -22.84
CA LYS A 211 -2.34 -21.70 -24.02
C LYS A 211 -0.88 -22.01 -24.36
N GLY A 212 -0.23 -22.91 -23.61
CA GLY A 212 1.16 -23.28 -23.85
C GLY A 212 2.14 -22.21 -23.37
N GLY A 213 2.48 -22.24 -22.08
CA GLY A 213 3.79 -21.85 -21.57
C GLY A 213 4.35 -20.46 -21.90
N GLY A 214 3.53 -19.43 -22.09
CA GLY A 214 4.01 -18.04 -22.03
C GLY A 214 4.22 -17.67 -20.57
N ALA A 215 5.45 -17.31 -20.20
CA ALA A 215 5.85 -16.95 -18.85
C ALA A 215 4.87 -15.95 -18.21
N ALA A 216 4.35 -16.31 -17.03
CA ALA A 216 3.69 -15.35 -16.17
C ALA A 216 4.78 -14.38 -15.65
N HIS A 217 4.54 -13.09 -15.86
CA HIS A 217 5.47 -11.95 -15.66
C HIS A 217 6.43 -11.68 -16.82
N GLY A 218 5.98 -10.79 -17.69
CA GLY A 218 6.66 -10.36 -18.90
C GLY A 218 5.64 -10.26 -20.00
N GLY A 219 4.78 -9.24 -19.94
CA GLY A 219 4.01 -8.84 -21.11
C GLY A 219 4.98 -8.30 -22.15
N ASP A 220 5.71 -9.19 -22.82
CA ASP A 220 6.46 -8.90 -24.03
C ASP A 220 5.43 -8.44 -25.07
N GLY A 221 5.29 -7.12 -25.22
CA GLY A 221 4.45 -6.48 -26.22
C GLY A 221 3.30 -5.59 -25.72
N GLU A 222 3.13 -5.33 -24.42
CA GLU A 222 2.06 -4.43 -23.94
C GLU A 222 2.42 -2.92 -24.01
N ALA A 223 3.40 -2.56 -24.84
CA ALA A 223 3.68 -1.17 -25.17
C ALA A 223 2.63 -0.54 -26.10
N GLU A 224 1.76 -1.30 -26.79
CA GLU A 224 0.90 -0.71 -27.84
C GLU A 224 -0.60 -1.04 -27.84
N GLU A 225 -1.11 -2.09 -27.19
CA GLU A 225 -2.57 -2.33 -27.20
C GLU A 225 -3.23 -2.05 -25.84
N LEU A 226 -3.78 -0.83 -25.71
CA LEU A 226 -4.78 -0.51 -24.68
C LEU A 226 -5.92 -1.55 -24.72
N GLY A 227 -6.11 -2.27 -23.60
CA GLY A 227 -7.28 -3.12 -23.41
C GLY A 227 -8.60 -2.37 -23.66
N LYS A 228 -9.69 -3.11 -23.94
CA LYS A 228 -11.00 -2.53 -24.29
C LYS A 228 -11.55 -1.55 -23.24
N LEU A 229 -11.26 -1.78 -21.97
CA LEU A 229 -11.71 -0.94 -20.85
C LEU A 229 -10.93 0.39 -20.75
N PRO A 230 -9.59 0.39 -20.68
CA PRO A 230 -8.79 1.62 -20.72
C PRO A 230 -9.11 2.51 -21.92
N ARG A 231 -9.30 1.92 -23.10
CA ARG A 231 -9.62 2.65 -24.32
C ARG A 231 -10.97 3.36 -24.25
N LYS A 232 -11.98 2.72 -23.63
CA LYS A 232 -13.30 3.34 -23.37
C LYS A 232 -13.21 4.46 -22.35
N LEU A 233 -12.48 4.26 -21.26
CA LEU A 233 -12.34 5.27 -20.20
C LEU A 233 -11.53 6.49 -20.67
N GLN A 234 -10.47 6.28 -21.44
CA GLN A 234 -9.67 7.37 -22.02
C GLN A 234 -10.41 8.09 -23.17
N ALA A 235 -11.42 7.47 -23.79
CA ALA A 235 -12.28 8.13 -24.77
C ALA A 235 -13.25 9.15 -24.14
N VAL A 236 -13.54 9.05 -22.84
CA VAL A 236 -14.40 9.99 -22.13
C VAL A 236 -13.63 11.29 -21.85
N LYS A 237 -14.00 12.35 -22.58
CA LYS A 237 -13.34 13.67 -22.53
C LYS A 237 -14.08 14.62 -21.58
N ILE A 238 -14.04 14.35 -20.28
CA ILE A 238 -14.57 15.28 -19.27
C ILE A 238 -13.41 16.13 -18.72
N PRO A 239 -13.39 17.46 -18.91
CA PRO A 239 -12.34 18.32 -18.40
C PRO A 239 -12.40 18.47 -16.86
N PRO A 240 -11.29 18.75 -16.18
CA PRO A 240 -9.90 18.80 -16.67
C PRO A 240 -9.29 17.44 -17.03
N MET A 241 -8.53 17.42 -18.13
CA MET A 241 -7.82 16.23 -18.63
C MET A 241 -6.37 16.22 -18.12
N ILE A 242 -5.95 15.10 -17.53
CA ILE A 242 -4.59 14.92 -17.02
C ILE A 242 -3.79 14.18 -18.08
N LYS A 243 -2.66 14.76 -18.49
CA LYS A 243 -1.75 14.18 -19.49
C LYS A 243 -0.59 13.47 -18.81
N PHE A 244 -0.19 12.32 -19.34
CA PHE A 244 0.87 11.46 -18.81
C PHE A 244 1.54 10.62 -19.92
N ASP A 245 2.58 9.86 -19.58
CA ASP A 245 3.32 8.96 -20.48
C ASP A 245 3.89 9.58 -21.76
N HIS A 246 4.26 10.86 -21.72
CA HIS A 246 4.86 11.57 -22.87
C HIS A 246 6.24 11.02 -23.28
N ASN A 247 6.96 10.41 -22.34
CA ASN A 247 8.29 9.88 -22.57
C ASN A 247 8.29 8.42 -23.06
N ILE A 248 7.11 7.78 -23.09
CA ILE A 248 6.97 6.32 -23.25
C ILE A 248 6.07 5.98 -24.45
N THR A 249 5.06 6.81 -24.72
CA THR A 249 4.16 6.62 -25.88
C THR A 249 4.16 7.85 -26.80
N PRO A 250 4.30 7.67 -28.13
CA PRO A 250 4.20 8.77 -29.09
C PRO A 250 2.84 9.47 -28.97
N GLY A 251 2.84 10.76 -28.62
CA GLY A 251 1.62 11.58 -28.43
C GLY A 251 1.10 11.70 -26.99
N GLY A 252 1.58 10.86 -26.06
CA GLY A 252 1.19 10.82 -24.65
C GLY A 252 -0.26 10.43 -24.39
N ARG A 253 -0.53 9.86 -23.22
CA ARG A 253 -1.86 9.43 -22.80
C ARG A 253 -2.58 10.53 -22.03
N ARG A 254 -3.93 10.50 -22.06
CA ARG A 254 -4.77 11.45 -21.34
C ARG A 254 -5.94 10.74 -20.69
N ILE A 255 -6.27 11.12 -19.46
CA ILE A 255 -7.43 10.59 -18.75
C ILE A 255 -8.17 11.71 -18.04
N SER A 256 -9.49 11.57 -17.89
CA SER A 256 -10.27 12.53 -17.11
C SER A 256 -9.92 12.39 -15.62
N TRP A 257 -9.79 13.54 -14.96
CA TRP A 257 -9.55 13.62 -13.53
C TRP A 257 -10.59 12.86 -12.69
N ILE A 258 -11.84 12.76 -13.16
CA ILE A 258 -12.93 12.14 -12.39
C ILE A 258 -12.70 10.64 -12.18
N PHE A 259 -12.19 9.93 -13.19
CA PHE A 259 -11.86 8.52 -13.06
C PHE A 259 -10.67 8.30 -12.14
N LEU A 260 -9.74 9.26 -12.09
CA LEU A 260 -8.61 9.23 -11.15
C LEU A 260 -9.06 9.47 -9.71
N VAL A 261 -9.96 10.42 -9.48
CA VAL A 261 -10.54 10.68 -8.15
C VAL A 261 -11.40 9.50 -7.69
N LEU A 262 -12.25 8.94 -8.56
CA LEU A 262 -13.07 7.77 -8.24
C LEU A 262 -12.22 6.54 -7.94
N SER A 263 -11.20 6.28 -8.77
CA SER A 263 -10.24 5.19 -8.53
C SER A 263 -9.48 5.41 -7.22
N GLY A 264 -9.03 6.64 -6.97
CA GLY A 264 -8.39 7.04 -5.73
C GLY A 264 -9.29 6.79 -4.53
N GLY A 265 -10.56 7.19 -4.60
CA GLY A 265 -11.56 7.00 -3.56
C GLY A 265 -11.86 5.54 -3.28
N LEU A 266 -12.02 4.71 -4.31
CA LEU A 266 -12.21 3.27 -4.14
C LEU A 266 -11.00 2.63 -3.46
N VAL A 267 -9.79 2.97 -3.91
CA VAL A 267 -8.55 2.47 -3.30
C VAL A 267 -8.40 2.96 -1.87
N GLY A 268 -8.68 4.23 -1.59
CA GLY A 268 -8.62 4.81 -0.25
C GLY A 268 -9.62 4.15 0.70
N LEU A 269 -10.84 3.89 0.24
CA LEU A 269 -11.86 3.21 1.01
C LEU A 269 -11.47 1.76 1.32
N ALA A 270 -11.00 1.01 0.32
CA ALA A 270 -10.49 -0.34 0.52
C ALA A 270 -9.26 -0.37 1.45
N ALA A 271 -8.36 0.61 1.32
CA ALA A 271 -7.22 0.77 2.20
C ALA A 271 -7.67 0.98 3.65
N ALA A 272 -8.62 1.88 3.91
CA ALA A 272 -9.06 2.15 5.27
C ALA A 272 -9.89 1.02 5.89
N ILE A 273 -10.67 0.29 5.08
CA ILE A 273 -11.47 -0.84 5.58
C ILE A 273 -10.59 -2.06 5.86
N MET A 274 -9.70 -2.37 4.93
CA MET A 274 -9.00 -3.65 4.92
C MET A 274 -7.54 -3.50 5.31
N GLY A 275 -6.86 -2.39 5.09
CA GLY A 275 -5.39 -2.36 5.13
C GLY A 275 -4.79 -2.57 3.75
N VAL A 276 -5.56 -3.10 2.80
CA VAL A 276 -5.10 -3.50 1.47
C VAL A 276 -5.34 -2.39 0.45
N GLY A 277 -4.59 -1.30 0.57
CA GLY A 277 -4.62 -0.19 -0.40
C GLY A 277 -3.45 -0.15 -1.39
N GLY A 278 -2.36 -0.86 -1.09
CA GLY A 278 -1.07 -0.70 -1.77
C GLY A 278 -1.05 -1.20 -3.22
N GLY A 279 0.14 -1.57 -3.70
CA GLY A 279 0.37 -2.06 -5.07
C GLY A 279 -0.61 -3.16 -5.50
N PHE A 280 -1.18 -3.92 -4.57
CA PHE A 280 -2.16 -4.97 -4.86
C PHE A 280 -3.44 -4.49 -5.57
N LEU A 281 -4.06 -3.39 -5.12
CA LEU A 281 -5.28 -2.85 -5.74
C LEU A 281 -4.95 -1.68 -6.67
N THR A 282 -3.96 -0.87 -6.27
CA THR A 282 -3.54 0.29 -7.05
C THR A 282 -2.95 -0.13 -8.39
N PHE A 283 -2.09 -1.15 -8.46
CA PHE A 283 -1.44 -1.54 -9.73
C PHE A 283 -2.46 -2.03 -10.78
N PRO A 284 -3.38 -2.97 -10.48
CA PRO A 284 -4.39 -3.39 -11.45
C PRO A 284 -5.29 -2.24 -11.92
N ILE A 285 -5.64 -1.31 -11.03
CA ILE A 285 -6.44 -0.14 -11.39
C ILE A 285 -5.66 0.76 -12.36
N PHE A 286 -4.40 1.07 -12.06
CA PHE A 286 -3.58 1.91 -12.93
C PHE A 286 -3.34 1.26 -14.30
N VAL A 287 -2.99 -0.02 -14.34
CA VAL A 287 -2.64 -0.72 -15.58
C VAL A 287 -3.88 -1.16 -16.36
N TYR A 288 -4.76 -1.95 -15.76
CA TYR A 288 -5.90 -2.56 -16.46
C TYR A 288 -7.15 -1.68 -16.55
N THR A 289 -7.32 -0.73 -15.63
CA THR A 289 -8.50 0.17 -15.67
C THR A 289 -8.16 1.50 -16.33
N LEU A 290 -7.10 2.17 -15.87
CA LEU A 290 -6.76 3.52 -16.33
C LEU A 290 -5.80 3.51 -17.54
N GLY A 291 -5.13 2.40 -17.83
CA GLY A 291 -4.19 2.29 -18.94
C GLY A 291 -2.96 3.18 -18.75
N VAL A 292 -2.44 3.27 -17.53
CA VAL A 292 -1.15 3.90 -17.22
C VAL A 292 -0.03 2.90 -17.48
N SER A 293 1.04 3.34 -18.15
CA SER A 293 2.18 2.48 -18.43
C SER A 293 2.88 2.04 -17.13
N ALA A 294 3.25 0.76 -17.06
CA ALA A 294 3.85 0.15 -15.86
C ALA A 294 5.39 0.34 -15.75
N SER A 295 5.91 1.40 -16.35
CA SER A 295 7.34 1.67 -16.62
C SER A 295 7.94 2.72 -15.70
#